data_AF-A0A2V5M815-F1
#
_entry.id   AF-A0A2V5M815-F1
#
_cell.length_a   1.000
_cell.length_b   1.000
_cell.length_c   1.000
_cell.angle_alpha   90.00
_cell.angle_beta   90.00
_cell.angle_gamma   90.00
#
_symmetry.space_group_name_H-M   'P 1'
#
loop_
_entity.id
_entity.type
_entity.pdbx_description
1 polymer ?
#
loop_
_entity_poly.entity_id
_entity_poly.type
_entity_poly.pdbx_seq_one_letter_code
_entity_poly.pdbx_strand_id
1 'polypeptide(L)' 'PEIDFTVVCSKGFYVRTYAHDIGAELGCGAHLYALRRVKSGRFDVANAVSVEEIKNCGPGEIAARVLSLPQVSRMRGA' A
#
# COMPACT_ATOMS: atom_id res chain seq x y z
N PRO A 1 15.39 -10.58 -16.43
CA PRO A 1 14.78 -9.28 -16.80
C PRO A 1 14.01 -8.75 -15.58
N GLU A 2 13.82 -7.43 -15.50
CA GLU A 2 12.99 -6.79 -14.47
C GLU A 2 11.75 -6.19 -15.12
N ILE A 3 10.60 -6.31 -14.46
CA ILE A 3 9.30 -5.85 -14.96
C ILE A 3 8.55 -5.20 -13.79
N ASP A 4 8.09 -3.97 -14.01
CA ASP A 4 7.23 -3.25 -13.07
C ASP A 4 5.78 -3.25 -13.55
N PHE A 5 4.84 -3.46 -12.62
CA PHE A 5 3.41 -3.33 -12.90
C PHE A 5 2.65 -2.83 -11.66
N THR A 6 1.46 -2.28 -11.89
CA THR A 6 0.52 -1.91 -10.83
C THR A 6 -0.66 -2.87 -10.84
N VAL A 7 -1.11 -3.29 -9.65
CA VAL A 7 -2.26 -4.17 -9.50
C VAL A 7 -3.26 -3.57 -8.49
N VAL A 8 -4.54 -3.56 -8.87
CA VAL A 8 -5.64 -3.29 -7.96
C VAL A 8 -6.25 -4.64 -7.58
N CYS A 9 -6.29 -4.94 -6.28
CA CYS A 9 -6.72 -6.25 -5.79
C CYS A 9 -7.61 -6.11 -4.56
N SER A 10 -8.40 -7.15 -4.29
CA SER A 10 -9.21 -7.26 -3.08
C SER A 10 -8.33 -7.59 -1.85
N LYS A 11 -8.96 -7.55 -0.66
CA LYS A 11 -8.30 -7.98 0.58
C LYS A 11 -7.85 -9.44 0.48
N GLY A 12 -6.67 -9.74 1.03
CA GLY A 12 -6.13 -11.10 1.04
C GLY A 12 -5.46 -11.55 -0.26
N PHE A 13 -5.22 -10.64 -1.20
CA PHE A 13 -4.50 -10.96 -2.43
C PHE A 13 -2.99 -11.15 -2.19
N TYR A 14 -2.43 -12.24 -2.73
CA TYR A 14 -1.03 -12.61 -2.57
C TYR A 14 -0.21 -12.21 -3.81
N VAL A 15 0.33 -10.99 -3.80
CA VAL A 15 1.13 -10.46 -4.94
C VAL A 15 2.35 -11.34 -5.28
N ARG A 16 2.95 -12.01 -4.28
CA ARG A 16 4.04 -12.96 -4.51
C ARG A 16 3.62 -14.16 -5.36
N THR A 17 2.47 -14.75 -5.06
CA THR A 17 1.91 -15.86 -5.84
C THR A 17 1.56 -15.38 -7.24
N TYR A 18 0.98 -14.18 -7.37
CA TYR A 18 0.69 -13.60 -8.67
C TYR A 18 1.94 -13.41 -9.55
N ALA A 19 3.05 -12.94 -8.98
CA ALA A 19 4.32 -12.84 -9.71
C ALA A 19 4.86 -14.22 -10.13
N HIS A 20 4.77 -15.22 -9.24
CA HIS A 20 5.13 -16.61 -9.55
C HIS A 20 4.29 -17.16 -10.73
N ASP A 21 2.98 -16.97 -10.69
CA ASP A 21 2.05 -17.50 -11.70
C ASP A 21 2.28 -16.84 -13.07
N ILE A 22 2.55 -15.52 -13.11
CA ILE A 22 2.97 -14.84 -14.35
C ILE A 22 4.24 -15.47 -14.92
N GLY A 23 5.25 -15.72 -14.08
CA GLY A 23 6.49 -16.35 -14.52
C GLY A 23 6.30 -17.78 -15.01
N ALA A 24 5.40 -18.54 -14.38
CA ALA A 24 5.03 -19.88 -14.79
C ALA A 24 4.36 -19.87 -16.18
N GLU A 25 3.40 -18.96 -16.40
CA GLU A 25 2.71 -18.79 -17.68
C GLU A 25 3.68 -18.38 -18.81
N LEU A 26 4.69 -17.56 -18.50
CA LEU A 26 5.73 -17.18 -19.45
C LEU A 26 6.80 -18.27 -19.69
N GLY A 27 6.79 -19.36 -18.93
CA GLY A 27 7.70 -20.50 -19.09
C GLY A 27 9.13 -20.27 -18.60
N CYS A 28 9.43 -19.13 -17.96
CA CYS A 28 10.79 -18.82 -17.46
C CYS A 28 10.87 -18.72 -15.93
N GLY A 29 9.73 -18.72 -15.24
CA GLY A 29 9.65 -18.46 -13.81
C GLY A 29 9.84 -16.97 -13.47
N ALA A 30 9.30 -16.56 -12.32
CA ALA A 30 9.47 -15.21 -11.79
C ALA A 30 9.27 -15.20 -10.27
N HIS A 31 9.80 -14.18 -9.62
CA HIS A 31 9.61 -13.93 -8.21
C HIS A 31 9.45 -12.42 -7.98
N LEU A 32 8.80 -12.06 -6.87
CA LEU A 32 8.62 -10.66 -6.51
C LEU A 32 9.94 -10.08 -5.98
N TYR A 33 10.49 -9.10 -6.69
CA TYR A 33 11.70 -8.39 -6.29
C TYR A 33 11.41 -7.25 -5.30
N ALA A 34 10.47 -6.38 -5.63
CA ALA A 34 10.06 -5.25 -4.80
C ALA A 34 8.54 -5.09 -4.79
N LEU A 35 8.00 -4.54 -3.70
CA LEU A 35 6.57 -4.23 -3.58
C LEU A 35 6.35 -2.97 -2.77
N ARG A 36 5.61 -2.03 -3.36
CA ARG A 36 5.13 -0.83 -2.68
C ARG A 36 3.61 -0.77 -2.74
N ARG A 37 2.96 -0.85 -1.58
CA ARG A 37 1.51 -0.62 -1.49
C ARG A 37 1.24 0.88 -1.52
N VAL A 38 0.56 1.34 -2.56
CA VAL A 38 0.18 2.75 -2.74
C VAL A 38 -1.20 3.09 -2.17
N LYS A 39 -2.06 2.09 -1.97
CA LYS A 39 -3.43 2.29 -1.47
C LYS A 39 -3.90 1.12 -0.62
N SER A 40 -4.71 1.40 0.39
CA SER A 40 -5.40 0.42 1.23
C SER A 40 -6.81 0.93 1.55
N GLY A 41 -7.83 0.41 0.87
CA GLY A 41 -9.19 0.95 0.98
C GLY A 41 -9.23 2.43 0.58
N ARG A 42 -9.65 3.29 1.52
CA ARG A 42 -9.70 4.75 1.33
C ARG A 42 -8.40 5.48 1.70
N PHE A 43 -7.39 4.76 2.21
CA PHE A 43 -6.10 5.34 2.56
C PHE A 43 -5.15 5.29 1.36
N ASP A 44 -4.69 6.47 0.94
CA ASP A 44 -3.71 6.64 -0.14
C ASP A 44 -2.35 7.01 0.46
N VAL A 45 -1.26 6.46 -0.08
CA VAL A 45 0.11 6.76 0.36
C VAL A 45 0.47 8.23 0.16
N ALA A 46 -0.16 8.92 -0.79
CA ALA A 46 0.04 10.37 -0.97
C ALA A 46 -0.40 11.18 0.27
N ASN A 47 -1.30 10.63 1.09
CA ASN A 47 -1.74 11.25 2.35
C ASN A 47 -1.05 10.65 3.58
N ALA A 48 -0.10 9.72 3.40
CA ALA A 48 0.62 9.11 4.50
C ALA A 48 1.69 10.05 5.07
N VAL A 49 1.99 9.90 6.35
CA VAL A 49 3.08 10.59 7.04
C VAL A 49 4.21 9.60 7.25
N SER A 50 5.42 9.97 6.86
CA SER A 50 6.63 9.18 7.06
C SER A 50 7.05 9.14 8.53
N VAL A 51 7.83 8.13 8.88
CA VAL A 51 8.40 8.01 10.24
C VAL A 51 9.35 9.17 10.55
N GLU A 52 10.04 9.71 9.55
CA GLU A 52 10.94 10.85 9.71
C GLU A 52 10.16 12.13 10.03
N GLU A 53 9.07 12.41 9.32
CA GLU A 53 8.17 13.53 9.63
C GLU A 53 7.62 13.40 11.06
N ILE A 54 7.20 12.21 11.49
CA ILE A 54 6.71 11.98 12.86
C ILE A 54 7.79 12.32 13.91
N LYS A 55 9.05 12.01 13.64
CA LYS A 55 10.16 12.25 14.58
C LYS A 55 10.54 13.73 14.68
N ASN A 56 10.32 14.49 13.60
CA ASN A 56 10.83 15.85 13.47
C ASN A 56 9.74 16.94 13.62
N CYS A 57 8.47 16.57 13.57
CA CYS A 57 7.34 17.49 13.73
C CYS A 57 6.93 17.69 15.19
N GLY A 58 6.34 18.86 15.47
CA GLY A 58 5.74 19.15 16.77
C GLY A 58 4.43 18.36 17.00
N PRO A 59 4.01 18.10 18.26
CA PRO A 59 2.77 17.36 18.54
C PRO A 59 1.52 17.94 17.88
N GLY A 60 1.43 19.28 17.77
CA GLY A 60 0.30 19.96 17.13
C GLY A 60 0.22 19.71 15.62
N GLU A 61 1.36 19.59 14.94
CA GLU A 61 1.43 19.31 13.50
C GLU A 61 1.00 17.86 13.21
N ILE A 62 1.40 16.93 14.08
CA ILE A 62 0.96 15.53 13.99
C ILE A 62 -0.53 15.42 14.28
N ALA A 63 -1.02 16.07 15.34
CA ALA A 63 -2.44 16.06 15.69
C ALA A 63 -3.34 16.54 14.53
N ALA A 64 -2.90 17.53 13.74
CA ALA A 64 -3.62 18.01 12.57
C ALA A 64 -3.76 16.96 11.44
N ARG A 65 -2.90 15.94 11.42
CA ARG A 65 -2.91 14.85 10.43
C ARG A 65 -3.59 13.56 10.94
N VAL A 66 -3.96 13.51 12.21
CA VAL A 66 -4.64 12.35 12.81
C VAL A 66 -6.09 12.30 12.37
N LEU A 67 -6.55 11.13 11.96
CA LEU A 67 -7.95 10.85 11.71
C LEU A 67 -8.61 10.29 12.97
N SER A 68 -9.68 10.94 13.42
CA SER A 68 -10.52 10.43 14.50
C SER A 68 -11.27 9.17 14.08
N LEU A 69 -11.62 8.32 15.05
CA LEU A 69 -12.40 7.11 14.79
C LEU A 69 -13.72 7.37 14.05
N PRO A 70 -14.51 8.43 14.36
CA PRO A 70 -15.69 8.76 13.56
C PRO A 70 -15.38 9.11 12.11
N GLN A 71 -14.28 9.83 11.83
CA GLN A 71 -13.85 10.13 10.46
C GLN A 71 -13.50 8.83 9.72
N VAL A 72 -12.72 7.94 10.34
CA VAL A 72 -12.36 6.64 9.76
C VAL A 72 -13.59 5.74 9.58
N SER A 73 -14.52 5.74 10.52
CA SER A 73 -15.74 4.93 10.45
C SER A 73 -16.62 5.37 9.27
N ARG A 74 -16.72 6.67 9.00
CA ARG A 74 -17.43 7.18 7.80
C ARG A 74 -16.76 6.82 6.47
N MET A 75 -15.47 6.47 6.50
CA MET A 75 -14.75 5.96 5.33
C MET A 75 -14.97 4.45 5.11
N ARG A 76 -15.71 3.75 6.01
CA ARG A 76 -16.04 2.33 5.83
C ARG A 76 -16.96 2.17 4.62
N GLY A 77 -16.59 1.23 3.75
CA GLY A 77 -17.22 1.02 2.45
C GLY A 77 -16.18 1.03 1.34
N ALA A 78 -15.66 -0.16 1.03
CA ALA A 78 -15.03 -0.48 -0.23
C ALA A 78 -15.96 -1.45 -0.94
#